data_AF-A0AB36WVA0-F1
#
_entry.id   AF-A0AB36WVA0-F1
#
_cell.length_a   1.000
_cell.length_b   1.000
_cell.length_c   1.000
_cell.angle_alpha   90.00
_cell.angle_beta   90.00
_cell.angle_gamma   90.00
#
_symmetry.space_group_name_H-M   'P 1'
#
loop_
_entity.id
_entity.type
_entity.pdbx_description
1 polymer ?
#
loop_
_entity_poly.entity_id
_entity_poly.type
_entity_poly.pdbx_seq_one_letter_code
_entity_poly.pdbx_strand_id
1 'polypeptide(L)'
;MLNLQQQVGCTLFALQTTDKQIDRFKVIDGIIICKADEVGQVIGVFESVLSDRDKAGIDVNDIRRSCGAEKTAKFIQTRVTGMPDSEQVKSAVNHLLNQIPEGLSIQYMMLDIESDHKLSLDEFFSVTTAVESRISDDSEVFYGNRMIDKPDHYWMGAIYVAG
;
A
#
# COMPACT_ATOMS: atom_id res chain seq x y z
N MET A 1 9.17 6.39 23.55
CA MET A 1 9.12 6.45 22.08
C MET A 1 9.93 7.63 21.51
N LEU A 2 9.78 8.85 22.03
CA LEU A 2 10.54 10.06 21.63
C LEU A 2 12.09 9.92 21.65
N ASN A 3 12.66 9.14 22.58
CA ASN A 3 14.12 9.01 22.74
C ASN A 3 14.83 8.22 21.64
N LEU A 4 14.18 7.27 20.97
CA LEU A 4 14.81 6.49 19.89
C LEU A 4 14.84 7.28 18.57
N GLN A 5 13.76 8.00 18.26
CA GLN A 5 13.67 8.86 17.07
C GLN A 5 14.78 9.92 17.00
N GLN A 6 15.12 10.52 18.15
CA GLN A 6 16.19 11.52 18.25
C GLN A 6 17.61 10.93 18.13
N GLN A 7 17.79 9.62 18.33
CA GLN A 7 19.10 8.98 18.36
C GLN A 7 19.49 8.30 17.05
N VAL A 8 18.55 7.74 16.30
CA VAL A 8 18.86 6.92 15.11
C VAL A 8 18.34 7.52 13.80
N GLY A 9 17.54 8.59 13.84
CA GLY A 9 16.94 9.20 12.63
C GLY A 9 15.90 8.33 11.92
N CYS A 10 15.66 7.10 12.41
CA CYS A 10 14.74 6.12 11.85
C CYS A 10 13.75 5.70 12.94
N THR A 11 12.49 5.44 12.56
CA THR A 11 11.47 4.92 13.49
C THR A 11 11.25 3.45 13.19
N LEU A 12 11.61 2.56 14.12
CA LEU A 12 11.33 1.13 14.03
C LEU A 12 9.92 0.88 14.58
N PHE A 13 9.00 0.47 13.71
CA PHE A 13 7.67 0.00 14.12
C PHE A 13 7.61 -1.51 13.98
N ALA A 14 7.21 -2.19 15.05
CA ALA A 14 6.94 -3.62 15.03
C ALA A 14 5.43 -3.81 15.24
N LEU A 15 4.75 -4.32 14.21
CA LEU A 15 3.34 -4.70 14.32
C LEU A 15 3.27 -6.13 14.85
N GLN A 16 2.78 -6.30 16.08
CA GLN A 16 2.52 -7.62 16.63
C GLN A 16 1.19 -8.13 16.05
N THR A 17 1.26 -9.06 15.10
CA THR A 17 0.07 -9.62 14.41
C THR A 17 -0.51 -10.85 15.11
N THR A 18 -0.12 -11.12 16.36
CA THR A 18 -0.59 -12.27 17.14
C THR A 18 -0.96 -11.86 18.57
N ASP A 19 -1.97 -12.51 19.14
CA ASP A 19 -2.40 -12.30 20.54
C ASP A 19 -1.39 -12.82 21.58
N LYS A 20 -0.23 -13.32 21.13
CA LYS A 20 0.80 -13.90 22.00
C LYS A 20 1.76 -12.82 22.46
N GLN A 21 1.99 -12.73 23.77
CA GLN A 21 3.10 -11.93 24.31
C GLN A 21 4.43 -12.45 23.75
N ILE A 22 5.18 -11.57 23.09
CA ILE A 22 6.51 -11.88 22.57
C ILE A 22 7.54 -11.20 23.49
N ASP A 23 8.28 -11.99 24.26
CA ASP A 23 9.29 -11.49 25.21
C ASP A 23 10.45 -10.73 24.53
N ARG A 24 10.70 -11.01 23.24
CA ARG A 24 11.72 -10.33 22.43
C ARG A 24 11.44 -10.57 20.95
N PHE A 25 11.45 -9.53 20.12
CA PHE A 25 11.45 -9.67 18.65
C PHE A 25 12.74 -10.36 18.21
N LYS A 26 12.72 -11.70 18.15
CA LYS A 26 13.87 -12.51 17.70
C LYS A 26 13.88 -12.73 16.19
N VAL A 27 12.76 -12.47 15.52
CA VAL A 27 12.59 -12.63 14.07
C VAL A 27 11.79 -11.43 13.58
N ILE A 28 12.32 -10.75 12.57
CA ILE A 28 11.58 -9.73 11.81
C ILE A 28 10.90 -10.50 10.69
N ASP A 29 9.57 -10.44 10.60
CA ASP A 29 8.82 -11.13 9.54
C ASP A 29 8.77 -10.33 8.23
N GLY A 30 9.00 -9.02 8.30
CA GLY A 30 8.97 -8.10 7.16
C GLY A 30 9.43 -6.69 7.54
N ILE A 31 9.89 -5.92 6.55
CA ILE A 31 10.30 -4.53 6.73
C ILE A 31 9.59 -3.65 5.71
N ILE A 32 8.84 -2.65 6.20
CA ILE A 32 8.18 -1.65 5.35
C ILE A 32 8.73 -0.27 5.71
N ILE A 33 9.28 0.42 4.72
CA ILE A 33 9.77 1.79 4.86
C ILE A 33 8.61 2.76 4.57
N CYS A 34 8.26 3.58 5.56
CA CYS A 34 7.28 4.66 5.49
C CYS A 34 7.70 5.81 6.42
N LYS A 35 7.04 6.97 6.35
CA LYS A 35 7.19 8.05 7.33
C LYS A 35 6.46 7.70 8.64
N ALA A 36 6.85 8.37 9.72
CA ALA A 36 6.32 8.07 11.06
C ALA A 36 4.80 8.30 11.19
N ASP A 37 4.25 9.26 10.44
CA ASP A 37 2.83 9.60 10.39
C ASP A 37 2.04 8.74 9.37
N GLU A 38 2.71 7.86 8.63
CA GLU A 38 2.12 7.03 7.57
C GLU A 38 1.74 5.61 8.02
N VAL A 39 2.05 5.25 9.28
CA VAL A 39 1.84 3.90 9.80
C VAL A 39 0.37 3.47 9.73
N GLY A 40 -0.56 4.38 10.04
CA GLY A 40 -1.99 4.08 9.98
C GLY A 40 -2.47 3.75 8.57
N GLN A 41 -1.93 4.46 7.57
CA GLN A 41 -2.24 4.24 6.17
C GLN A 41 -1.67 2.91 5.68
N VAL A 42 -0.44 2.56 6.07
CA VAL A 42 0.16 1.24 5.75
C VAL A 42 -0.70 0.10 6.28
N ILE A 43 -1.20 0.20 7.52
CA ILE A 43 -2.12 -0.79 8.09
C ILE A 43 -3.42 -0.84 7.27
N GLY A 44 -3.97 0.33 6.91
CA GLY A 44 -5.17 0.43 6.09
C GLY A 44 -5.04 -0.30 4.74
N VAL A 45 -3.88 -0.22 4.06
CA VAL A 45 -3.64 -0.96 2.80
C VAL A 45 -3.83 -2.46 3.02
N PHE A 46 -3.22 -3.03 4.06
CA PHE A 46 -3.36 -4.45 4.37
C PHE A 46 -4.79 -4.82 4.73
N GLU A 47 -5.46 -4.02 5.56
CA GLU A 47 -6.86 -4.25 5.93
C GLU A 47 -7.77 -4.25 4.70
N SER A 48 -7.59 -3.29 3.79
CA SER A 48 -8.35 -3.20 2.54
C SER A 48 -8.20 -4.45 1.69
N VAL A 49 -6.95 -4.78 1.35
CA VAL A 49 -6.59 -5.89 0.46
C VAL A 49 -7.04 -7.24 1.07
N LEU A 50 -6.97 -7.37 2.40
CA LEU A 50 -7.41 -8.57 3.13
C LEU A 50 -8.91 -8.61 3.45
N SER A 51 -9.62 -7.48 3.40
CA SER A 51 -11.06 -7.42 3.67
C SER A 51 -11.87 -7.91 2.47
N ASP A 52 -11.31 -7.80 1.26
CA ASP A 52 -11.95 -8.26 0.04
C ASP A 52 -11.65 -9.75 -0.26
N ARG A 53 -11.35 -10.54 0.79
CA ARG A 53 -11.09 -11.99 0.75
C ARG A 53 -12.17 -12.80 0.02
N ASP A 54 -13.40 -12.29 -0.02
CA ASP A 54 -14.53 -12.94 -0.70
C ASP A 54 -14.64 -12.56 -2.19
N LYS A 55 -13.89 -11.56 -2.70
CA LYS A 55 -13.98 -11.05 -4.08
C LYS A 55 -12.69 -11.16 -4.90
N ALA A 56 -11.52 -11.14 -4.27
CA ALA A 56 -10.24 -11.38 -4.92
C ALA A 56 -9.41 -12.28 -3.99
N GLY A 57 -8.99 -13.46 -4.48
CA GLY A 57 -8.44 -14.57 -3.70
C GLY A 57 -7.04 -14.36 -3.11
N ILE A 58 -6.82 -13.21 -2.46
CA ILE A 58 -5.57 -12.85 -1.80
C ILE A 58 -5.59 -13.45 -0.40
N ASP A 59 -4.69 -14.39 -0.14
CA ASP A 59 -4.54 -14.99 1.17
C ASP A 59 -3.37 -14.38 1.96
N VAL A 60 -3.29 -14.69 3.25
CA VAL A 60 -2.24 -14.17 4.15
C VAL A 60 -0.85 -14.67 3.74
N ASN A 61 -0.74 -15.79 3.03
CA ASN A 61 0.52 -16.32 2.53
C ASN A 61 1.05 -15.50 1.35
N ASP A 62 0.17 -14.99 0.47
CA ASP A 62 0.57 -14.10 -0.63
C ASP A 62 1.23 -12.83 -0.09
N ILE A 63 0.66 -12.26 0.98
CA ILE A 63 1.23 -11.10 1.67
C ILE A 63 2.57 -11.43 2.35
N ARG A 64 2.67 -12.58 3.02
CA ARG A 64 3.92 -13.02 3.65
C ARG A 64 5.04 -13.23 2.64
N ARG A 65 4.72 -13.75 1.45
CA ARG A 65 5.68 -13.86 0.35
C ARG A 65 6.08 -12.48 -0.16
N SER A 66 5.10 -11.59 -0.32
CA SER A 66 5.30 -10.25 -0.86
C SER A 66 6.15 -9.35 0.04
N CYS A 67 5.95 -9.40 1.36
CA CYS A 67 6.56 -8.51 2.35
C CYS A 67 7.50 -9.22 3.34
N GLY A 68 8.04 -10.38 2.95
CA GLY A 68 8.91 -11.18 3.81
C GLY A 68 10.23 -10.48 4.18
N ALA A 69 10.86 -10.91 5.28
CA ALA A 69 12.05 -10.31 5.87
C ALA A 69 13.26 -10.14 4.93
N GLU A 70 13.35 -10.93 3.87
CA GLU A 70 14.45 -10.93 2.91
C GLU A 70 14.41 -9.70 1.99
N LYS A 71 13.25 -9.07 1.82
CA LYS A 71 13.07 -7.91 0.96
C LYS A 71 12.45 -6.75 1.72
N THR A 72 12.90 -5.55 1.41
CA THR A 72 12.34 -4.34 1.99
C THR A 72 11.22 -3.81 1.11
N ALA A 73 10.03 -3.67 1.69
CA ALA A 73 8.92 -2.98 1.05
C ALA A 73 9.01 -1.48 1.28
N LYS A 74 8.43 -0.71 0.36
CA LYS A 74 8.32 0.75 0.46
C LYS A 74 6.88 1.17 0.31
N PHE A 75 6.49 2.15 1.10
CA PHE A 75 5.19 2.76 1.03
C PHE A 75 5.25 4.10 0.30
N ILE A 76 4.27 4.32 -0.58
CA ILE A 76 4.04 5.56 -1.31
C ILE A 76 2.55 5.87 -1.26
N GLN A 77 2.20 7.14 -1.37
CA GLN A 77 0.79 7.56 -1.35
C GLN A 77 0.58 8.84 -2.12
N THR A 78 -0.67 9.08 -2.50
CA THR A 78 -1.13 10.34 -3.08
C THR A 78 -2.54 10.63 -2.59
N ARG A 79 -2.93 11.90 -2.62
CA ARG A 79 -4.28 12.35 -2.26
C ARG A 79 -4.76 13.33 -3.30
N VAL A 80 -6.03 13.21 -3.67
CA VAL A 80 -6.76 14.22 -4.44
C VAL A 80 -7.75 14.91 -3.52
N THR A 81 -7.85 16.22 -3.65
CA THR A 81 -8.82 17.04 -2.93
C THR A 81 -10.11 17.16 -3.73
N GLY A 82 -11.26 16.92 -3.10
CA GLY A 82 -12.56 16.92 -3.77
C GLY A 82 -12.88 15.58 -4.44
N MET A 83 -14.01 15.53 -5.14
CA MET A 83 -14.36 14.38 -5.98
C MET A 83 -13.60 14.46 -7.32
N PRO A 84 -12.66 13.55 -7.59
CA PRO A 84 -11.93 13.55 -8.84
C PRO A 84 -12.84 13.11 -10.01
N ASP A 85 -12.66 13.73 -11.17
CA ASP A 85 -13.09 13.15 -12.44
C ASP A 85 -12.12 12.05 -12.91
N SER A 86 -12.47 11.34 -13.99
CA SER A 86 -11.67 10.24 -14.53
C SER A 86 -10.24 10.67 -14.92
N GLU A 87 -10.05 11.89 -15.42
CA GLU A 87 -8.72 12.39 -15.77
C GLU A 87 -7.89 12.70 -14.51
N GLN A 88 -8.54 13.20 -13.46
CA GLN A 88 -7.91 13.39 -12.16
C GLN A 88 -7.54 12.05 -11.51
N VAL A 89 -8.36 11.01 -11.64
CA VAL A 89 -8.01 9.65 -11.18
C VAL A 89 -6.79 9.13 -11.92
N LYS A 90 -6.72 9.26 -13.25
CA LYS A 90 -5.55 8.90 -14.07
C LYS A 90 -4.31 9.69 -13.66
N SER A 91 -4.46 11.00 -13.42
CA SER A 91 -3.36 11.84 -12.98
C SER A 91 -2.84 11.41 -11.60
N ALA A 92 -3.75 11.07 -10.68
CA ALA A 92 -3.41 10.62 -9.34
C ALA A 92 -2.61 9.31 -9.34
N VAL A 93 -3.07 8.29 -10.08
CA VAL A 93 -2.33 7.02 -10.17
C VAL A 93 -0.95 7.21 -10.80
N ASN A 94 -0.84 8.03 -11.86
CA ASN A 94 0.46 8.34 -12.44
C ASN A 94 1.37 9.10 -11.47
N HIS A 95 0.83 10.03 -10.68
CA HIS A 95 1.59 10.74 -9.65
C HIS A 95 2.07 9.80 -8.55
N LEU A 96 1.26 8.82 -8.16
CA LEU A 96 1.66 7.76 -7.24
C LEU A 96 2.83 6.96 -7.82
N LEU A 97 2.67 6.44 -9.04
CA LEU A 97 3.65 5.58 -9.70
C LEU A 97 4.97 6.29 -10.00
N ASN A 98 4.95 7.61 -10.25
CA ASN A 98 6.16 8.41 -10.47
C ASN A 98 7.01 8.57 -9.20
N GLN A 99 6.51 8.19 -8.02
CA GLN A 99 7.32 8.09 -6.79
C GLN A 99 8.24 6.86 -6.80
N ILE A 100 7.98 5.89 -7.68
CA ILE A 100 8.83 4.71 -7.89
C ILE A 100 9.93 5.07 -8.89
N PRO A 101 11.22 4.87 -8.55
CA PRO A 101 12.32 5.13 -9.47
C PRO A 101 12.12 4.42 -10.83
N GLU A 102 12.46 5.12 -11.91
CA GLU A 102 12.47 4.53 -13.25
C GLU A 102 13.46 3.37 -13.34
N GLY A 103 13.10 2.33 -14.10
CA GLY A 103 13.93 1.12 -14.26
C GLY A 103 13.98 0.19 -13.05
N LEU A 104 13.33 0.52 -11.93
CA LEU A 104 13.17 -0.40 -10.82
C LEU A 104 12.16 -1.50 -11.19
N SER A 105 12.61 -2.75 -11.21
CA SER A 105 11.72 -3.89 -11.37
C SER A 105 10.92 -4.08 -10.09
N ILE A 106 9.60 -4.02 -10.19
CA ILE A 106 8.69 -4.33 -9.10
C ILE A 106 8.35 -5.81 -9.18
N GLN A 107 8.41 -6.53 -8.06
CA GLN A 107 7.97 -7.91 -8.00
C GLN A 107 6.57 -8.02 -7.39
N TYR A 108 6.29 -7.19 -6.38
CA TYR A 108 5.03 -7.17 -5.67
C TYR A 108 4.53 -5.74 -5.48
N MET A 109 3.23 -5.53 -5.65
CA MET A 109 2.56 -4.29 -5.29
C MET A 109 1.20 -4.57 -4.65
N MET A 110 0.92 -3.90 -3.53
CA MET A 110 -0.42 -3.78 -2.97
C MET A 110 -0.84 -2.33 -3.15
N LEU A 111 -1.94 -2.10 -3.85
CA LEU A 111 -2.52 -0.79 -4.07
C LEU A 111 -3.90 -0.74 -3.44
N ASP A 112 -4.16 0.34 -2.73
CA ASP A 112 -5.43 0.57 -2.04
C ASP A 112 -5.98 1.95 -2.40
N ILE A 113 -7.29 2.01 -2.62
CA ILE A 113 -8.02 3.22 -2.96
C ILE A 113 -9.07 3.48 -1.88
N GLU A 114 -8.95 4.63 -1.22
CA GLU A 114 -9.91 5.12 -0.22
C GLU A 114 -10.66 6.32 -0.81
N SER A 115 -11.98 6.21 -0.91
CA SER A 115 -12.82 7.27 -1.50
C SER A 115 -14.12 7.48 -0.73
N ASP A 116 -14.71 8.65 -0.87
CA ASP A 116 -16.02 9.00 -0.30
C ASP A 116 -17.22 8.47 -1.10
N HIS A 117 -16.95 7.94 -2.28
CA HIS A 117 -17.92 7.32 -3.19
C HIS A 117 -17.46 5.92 -3.57
N LYS A 118 -18.40 5.13 -4.09
CA LYS A 118 -18.05 3.84 -4.69
C LYS A 118 -17.35 4.07 -6.03
N LEU A 119 -16.14 3.52 -6.19
CA LEU A 119 -15.46 3.53 -7.47
C LEU A 119 -16.34 2.93 -8.57
N SER A 120 -16.46 3.65 -9.67
CA SER A 120 -17.00 3.14 -10.93
C SER A 120 -16.03 2.14 -11.57
N LEU A 121 -16.55 1.35 -12.50
CA LEU A 121 -15.72 0.41 -13.28
C LEU A 121 -14.70 1.14 -14.14
N ASP A 122 -15.05 2.30 -14.69
CA ASP A 122 -14.16 3.09 -15.55
C ASP A 122 -12.98 3.69 -14.77
N GLU A 123 -13.23 4.15 -13.54
CA GLU A 123 -12.19 4.62 -12.63
C GLU A 123 -11.26 3.47 -12.24
N PHE A 124 -11.83 2.33 -11.85
CA PHE A 124 -11.04 1.16 -11.50
C PHE A 124 -10.18 0.68 -12.67
N PHE A 125 -10.75 0.59 -13.88
CA PHE A 125 -10.04 0.20 -15.09
C PHE A 125 -8.94 1.19 -15.47
N SER A 126 -9.17 2.49 -15.25
CA SER A 126 -8.16 3.53 -15.46
C SER A 126 -6.96 3.34 -14.52
N VAL A 127 -7.20 2.95 -13.27
CA VAL A 127 -6.15 2.66 -12.30
C VAL A 127 -5.37 1.42 -12.69
N THR A 128 -6.04 0.29 -12.95
CA THR A 128 -5.36 -0.97 -13.28
C THR A 128 -4.53 -0.83 -14.56
N THR A 129 -5.08 -0.18 -15.59
CA THR A 129 -4.35 0.06 -16.86
C THR A 129 -3.09 0.89 -16.63
N ALA A 130 -3.15 1.94 -15.81
CA ALA A 130 -1.98 2.76 -15.51
C ALA A 130 -0.90 1.97 -14.77
N VAL A 131 -1.29 1.15 -13.79
CA VAL A 131 -0.38 0.29 -13.03
C VAL A 131 0.27 -0.76 -13.92
N GLU A 132 -0.53 -1.51 -14.70
CA GLU A 132 -0.06 -2.53 -15.63
C GLU A 132 0.84 -1.95 -16.73
N SER A 133 0.58 -0.71 -17.19
CA SER A 133 1.44 -0.07 -18.18
C SER A 133 2.83 0.31 -17.66
N ARG A 134 2.99 0.43 -16.34
CA ARG A 134 4.21 0.93 -15.68
C ARG A 134 5.03 -0.17 -15.02
N ILE A 135 4.40 -1.29 -14.70
CA ILE A 135 4.95 -2.43 -13.96
C ILE A 135 5.06 -3.63 -14.91
N SER A 136 5.99 -4.55 -14.66
CA SER A 136 6.19 -5.72 -15.51
C SER A 136 5.06 -6.74 -15.37
N ASP A 137 4.71 -7.42 -16.47
CA ASP A 137 3.70 -8.50 -16.48
C ASP A 137 3.99 -9.65 -15.50
N ASP A 138 5.26 -9.87 -15.13
CA ASP A 138 5.66 -10.92 -14.17
C ASP A 138 5.44 -10.49 -12.70
N SER A 139 4.93 -9.28 -12.46
CA SER A 139 4.71 -8.74 -11.11
C SER A 139 3.35 -9.15 -10.56
N GLU A 140 3.29 -9.45 -9.27
CA GLU A 140 2.01 -9.70 -8.59
C GLU A 140 1.46 -8.39 -8.02
N VAL A 141 0.28 -7.98 -8.50
CA VAL A 141 -0.39 -6.75 -8.07
C VAL A 141 -1.73 -7.07 -7.41
N PHE A 142 -1.93 -6.51 -6.23
CA PHE A 142 -3.10 -6.68 -5.39
C PHE A 142 -3.85 -5.37 -5.25
N TYR A 143 -5.14 -5.36 -5.52
CA TYR A 143 -5.97 -4.16 -5.46
C TYR A 143 -6.99 -4.25 -4.32
N GLY A 144 -7.00 -3.25 -3.45
CA GLY A 144 -8.04 -3.00 -2.48
C GLY A 144 -8.80 -1.72 -2.84
N ASN A 145 -10.08 -1.67 -2.49
CA ASN A 145 -10.82 -0.43 -2.48
C ASN A 145 -11.75 -0.37 -1.27
N ARG A 146 -11.93 0.83 -0.72
CA ARG A 146 -12.88 1.06 0.37
C ARG A 146 -13.57 2.40 0.21
N MET A 147 -14.89 2.36 0.41
CA MET A 147 -15.70 3.55 0.57
C MET A 147 -15.68 3.96 2.04
N ILE A 148 -15.46 5.24 2.31
CA ILE A 148 -15.39 5.78 3.66
C ILE A 148 -16.28 7.00 3.82
N ASP A 149 -16.75 7.25 5.04
CA ASP A 149 -17.58 8.42 5.36
C ASP A 149 -16.72 9.64 5.72
N LYS A 150 -15.90 10.10 4.76
CA LYS A 150 -15.20 11.40 4.85
C LYS A 150 -15.43 12.18 3.55
N PRO A 151 -16.15 13.31 3.57
CA PRO A 151 -16.42 14.08 2.37
C PRO A 151 -15.14 14.56 1.66
N ASP A 152 -15.20 14.65 0.33
CA ASP A 152 -14.13 15.20 -0.51
C ASP A 152 -12.79 14.46 -0.32
N HIS A 153 -12.90 13.16 -0.04
CA HIS A 153 -11.77 12.29 0.22
C HIS A 153 -11.55 11.36 -0.96
N TYR A 154 -10.37 11.48 -1.57
CA TYR A 154 -9.85 10.49 -2.48
C TYR A 154 -8.36 10.29 -2.23
N TRP A 155 -7.97 9.07 -1.91
CA TRP A 155 -6.62 8.72 -1.52
C TRP A 155 -6.23 7.39 -2.15
N MET A 156 -4.95 7.30 -2.52
CA MET A 156 -4.35 6.04 -2.95
C MET A 156 -3.07 5.81 -2.18
N GLY A 157 -2.88 4.59 -1.68
CA GLY A 157 -1.63 4.14 -1.08
C GLY A 157 -1.15 2.88 -1.76
N ALA A 158 0.16 2.75 -1.93
CA ALA A 158 0.76 1.52 -2.41
C ALA A 158 1.95 1.09 -1.57
N ILE A 159 2.03 -0.22 -1.33
CA ILE A 159 3.19 -0.90 -0.76
C ILE A 159 3.81 -1.71 -1.88
N TYR A 160 5.09 -1.50 -2.18
CA TYR A 160 5.77 -2.21 -3.26
C TYR A 160 7.10 -2.83 -2.80
N VAL A 161 7.48 -3.91 -3.46
CA VAL A 161 8.75 -4.62 -3.26
C VAL A 161 9.47 -4.76 -4.59
N ALA A 162 10.74 -4.41 -4.61
CA ALA A 162 11.58 -4.54 -5.80
C ALA A 162 12.08 -5.98 -6.00
N GLY A 163 12.24 -6.36 -7.26
CA GLY A 163 12.82 -7.63 -7.71
C GLY A 163 14.29 -7.77 -7.36
#